data_AF-A0A935Y6G9-F1
#
_entry.id   AF-A0A935Y6G9-F1
#
_cell.length_a   1.000
_cell.length_b   1.000
_cell.length_c   1.000
_cell.angle_alpha   90.00
_cell.angle_beta   90.00
_cell.angle_gamma   90.00
#
_symmetry.space_group_name_H-M   'P 1'
#
loop_
_entity.id
_entity.type
_entity.pdbx_description
1 polymer ?
#
loop_
_entity_poly.entity_id
_entity_poly.type
_entity_poly.pdbx_seq_one_letter_code
_entity_poly.pdbx_strand_id
1 'polypeptide(L)'
;MPRRFVKIRHAGYLSHRGKNERIAKLHNLLKLPPPMPKVEIPIQLRVLIKTGIDISLCPICKTGKLILIKTSICINGILIDVKTIQNKGSPLINIDIP
;
A
#
# COMPACT_ATOMS: atom_id res chain seq x y z
N MET A 1 11.64 20.23 -24.38
CA MET A 1 10.83 20.28 -23.14
C MET A 1 11.67 20.99 -22.07
N PRO A 2 11.15 22.02 -21.37
CA PRO A 2 11.92 22.74 -20.37
C PRO A 2 12.35 21.84 -19.21
N ARG A 3 13.48 22.14 -18.55
CA ARG A 3 13.90 21.41 -17.35
C ARG A 3 12.77 21.47 -16.31
N ARG A 4 12.39 20.31 -15.75
CA ARG A 4 11.26 20.03 -14.82
C ARG A 4 9.89 19.73 -15.45
N PHE A 5 9.73 19.78 -16.77
CA PHE A 5 8.51 19.26 -17.39
C PHE A 5 8.62 17.74 -17.53
N VAL A 6 7.67 17.03 -16.90
CA VAL A 6 7.50 15.57 -17.02
C VAL A 6 6.38 15.28 -18.01
N LYS A 7 6.58 14.29 -18.88
CA LYS A 7 5.56 13.88 -19.85
C LYS A 7 4.37 13.28 -19.10
N ILE A 8 3.18 13.84 -19.30
CA ILE A 8 1.96 13.31 -18.71
C ILE A 8 1.66 11.98 -19.39
N ARG A 9 1.76 10.86 -18.64
CA ARG A 9 1.51 9.51 -19.18
C ARG A 9 0.01 9.17 -19.24
N HIS A 10 -0.78 9.76 -18.35
CA HIS A 10 -2.19 9.48 -18.21
C HIS A 10 -2.94 10.78 -17.90
N ALA A 11 -3.76 11.25 -18.85
CA ALA A 11 -4.61 12.43 -18.73
C ALA A 11 -6.04 12.13 -19.17
N GLY A 12 -6.99 12.98 -18.77
CA GLY A 12 -8.40 12.88 -19.19
C GLY A 12 -9.01 11.51 -18.88
N TYR A 13 -9.52 10.84 -19.91
CA TYR A 13 -10.17 9.53 -19.81
C TYR A 13 -9.27 8.43 -19.20
N LEU A 14 -7.96 8.46 -19.49
CA LEU A 14 -6.99 7.50 -18.98
C LEU A 14 -6.48 7.82 -17.56
N SER A 15 -6.93 8.93 -16.96
CA SER A 15 -6.51 9.31 -15.60
C SER A 15 -7.00 8.31 -14.55
N HIS A 16 -6.28 8.17 -13.42
CA HIS A 16 -6.71 7.29 -12.34
C HIS A 16 -7.95 7.83 -11.58
N ARG A 17 -8.14 9.16 -11.56
CA ARG A 17 -9.27 9.80 -10.89
C ARG A 17 -10.60 9.31 -11.48
N GLY A 18 -11.52 8.85 -10.63
CA GLY A 18 -12.84 8.34 -11.05
C GLY A 18 -12.80 7.07 -11.92
N LYS A 19 -11.68 6.33 -11.94
CA LYS A 19 -11.53 5.12 -12.77
C LYS A 19 -12.63 4.10 -12.47
N ASN A 20 -12.89 3.81 -11.19
CA ASN A 20 -13.87 2.80 -10.80
C ASN A 20 -15.30 3.18 -11.22
N GLU A 21 -15.69 4.45 -11.07
CA GLU A 21 -16.99 4.96 -11.51
C GLU A 21 -17.16 4.83 -13.03
N ARG A 22 -16.12 5.15 -13.81
CA ARG A 22 -16.15 4.98 -15.27
C ARG A 22 -16.27 3.51 -15.67
N ILE A 23 -15.55 2.61 -15.00
CA ILE A 23 -15.65 1.17 -15.25
C ILE A 23 -17.06 0.67 -14.96
N ALA A 24 -17.67 1.08 -13.84
CA ALA A 24 -19.05 0.71 -13.51
C ALA A 24 -20.04 1.21 -14.57
N LYS A 25 -19.89 2.45 -15.05
CA LYS A 25 -20.72 2.99 -16.16
C LYS A 25 -20.57 2.17 -17.45
N LEU A 26 -19.35 1.75 -17.78
CA LEU A 26 -19.10 0.91 -18.96
C LEU A 26 -19.76 -0.47 -18.85
N HIS A 27 -19.73 -1.10 -17.67
CA HIS A 27 -20.41 -2.38 -17.44
C HIS A 27 -21.91 -2.25 -17.67
N ASN A 28 -22.54 -1.16 -17.20
CA ASN A 28 -23.96 -0.90 -17.44
C ASN A 28 -24.27 -0.71 -18.93
N LEU A 29 -23.44 0.05 -19.66
CA LEU A 29 -23.63 0.29 -21.10
C LEU A 29 -23.49 -0.99 -21.93
N LEU A 30 -22.54 -1.85 -21.56
CA LEU A 30 -22.26 -3.11 -22.25
C LEU A 30 -23.12 -4.28 -21.77
N LYS A 31 -24.04 -4.05 -20.82
CA LYS A 31 -24.87 -5.09 -20.17
C LYS A 31 -24.03 -6.24 -19.58
N LEU A 32 -22.88 -5.89 -19.01
CA LEU A 32 -21.97 -6.82 -18.33
C LEU A 32 -22.38 -6.95 -16.85
N PRO A 33 -22.05 -8.08 -16.20
CA PRO A 33 -22.19 -8.19 -14.75
C PRO A 33 -21.37 -7.10 -14.04
N PRO A 34 -21.74 -6.66 -12.83
CA PRO A 34 -21.04 -5.61 -12.13
C PRO A 34 -19.55 -5.94 -11.92
N PRO A 35 -18.66 -4.92 -11.89
CA PRO A 35 -17.24 -5.16 -11.69
C PRO A 35 -16.99 -5.83 -10.33
N MET A 36 -16.12 -6.84 -10.32
CA MET A 36 -15.80 -7.59 -9.11
C MET A 36 -15.32 -6.64 -8.01
N PRO A 37 -15.87 -6.74 -6.79
CA PRO A 37 -15.41 -5.92 -5.68
C PRO A 37 -13.94 -6.21 -5.40
N LYS A 38 -13.23 -5.19 -4.91
CA LYS A 38 -11.84 -5.35 -4.52
C LYS A 38 -11.78 -6.26 -3.30
N VAL A 39 -11.23 -7.46 -3.47
CA VAL A 39 -11.01 -8.39 -2.36
C VAL A 39 -9.78 -7.92 -1.59
N GLU A 40 -9.98 -7.56 -0.33
CA GLU A 40 -8.89 -7.25 0.59
C GLU A 40 -8.32 -8.56 1.13
N ILE A 41 -7.23 -9.02 0.51
CA ILE A 41 -6.54 -10.23 0.94
C ILE A 41 -5.48 -9.84 1.96
N PRO A 42 -5.47 -10.45 3.17
CA PRO A 42 -4.46 -10.18 4.18
C PRO A 42 -3.07 -10.53 3.65
N ILE A 43 -2.06 -9.77 4.08
CA ILE A 43 -0.69 -9.89 3.57
C ILE A 43 -0.10 -11.28 3.83
N GLN A 44 -0.43 -11.88 4.97
CA GLN A 44 0.02 -13.21 5.37
C GLN A 44 -0.42 -14.25 4.33
N LEU A 45 -1.70 -14.20 3.94
CA LEU A 45 -2.27 -15.12 2.97
C LEU A 45 -1.73 -14.87 1.57
N ARG A 46 -1.51 -13.60 1.19
CA ARG A 46 -0.86 -13.26 -0.09
C ARG A 46 0.57 -13.80 -0.19
N VAL A 47 1.36 -13.66 0.88
CA VAL A 47 2.74 -14.15 0.90
C VAL A 47 2.72 -15.67 0.86
N LEU A 48 1.87 -16.32 1.65
CA LEU A 48 1.71 -17.77 1.66
C LEU A 48 1.37 -18.33 0.28
N ILE A 49 0.42 -17.73 -0.45
CA ILE A 49 0.08 -18.15 -1.82
C ILE A 49 1.28 -18.00 -2.75
N LYS A 50 2.04 -16.91 -2.61
CA LYS A 50 3.13 -16.58 -3.55
C LYS A 50 4.41 -17.37 -3.31
N THR A 51 4.75 -17.64 -2.05
CA THR A 51 6.04 -18.24 -1.66
C THR A 51 5.91 -19.61 -1.00
N GLY A 52 4.71 -20.01 -0.58
CA GLY A 52 4.46 -21.22 0.21
C GLY A 52 4.92 -21.10 1.68
N ILE A 53 5.39 -19.93 2.11
CA ILE A 53 5.94 -19.71 3.45
C ILE A 53 4.97 -18.87 4.27
N ASP A 54 4.58 -19.38 5.45
CA ASP A 54 3.82 -18.59 6.43
C ASP A 54 4.77 -17.66 7.19
N ILE A 55 4.69 -16.37 6.90
CA ILE A 55 5.44 -15.30 7.58
C ILE A 55 5.03 -15.11 9.05
N SER A 56 3.93 -15.72 9.47
CA SER A 56 3.45 -15.65 10.84
C SER A 56 4.16 -16.66 11.75
N LEU A 57 4.87 -17.64 11.18
CA LEU A 57 5.60 -18.65 11.95
C LEU A 57 7.00 -18.16 12.29
N CYS A 58 7.49 -18.57 13.47
CA CYS A 58 8.87 -18.33 13.86
C CYS A 58 9.83 -19.10 12.93
N PRO A 59 10.84 -18.44 12.34
CA PRO A 59 11.77 -19.08 11.41
C PRO A 59 12.66 -20.14 12.07
N ILE A 60 12.83 -20.10 13.40
CA ILE A 60 13.69 -21.02 14.16
C ILE A 60 12.93 -22.26 14.59
N CYS A 61 11.86 -22.10 15.39
CA CYS A 61 11.14 -23.24 15.96
C CYS A 61 10.02 -23.79 15.07
N LYS A 62 9.52 -23.02 14.10
CA LYS A 62 8.40 -23.37 13.17
C LYS A 62 7.06 -23.74 13.84
N THR A 63 6.99 -23.76 15.16
CA THR A 63 5.80 -24.08 15.95
C THR A 63 5.16 -22.84 16.56
N GLY A 64 5.97 -21.85 16.95
CA GLY A 64 5.50 -20.58 17.52
C GLY A 64 5.02 -19.59 16.47
N LYS A 65 4.09 -18.71 16.86
CA LYS A 65 3.61 -17.58 16.05
C LYS A 65 4.29 -16.27 16.45
N LEU A 66 4.71 -15.49 15.45
CA LEU A 66 5.24 -14.15 15.63
C LEU A 66 4.12 -13.15 15.92
N ILE A 67 4.36 -12.25 16.86
CA ILE A 67 3.44 -11.17 17.24
C ILE A 67 4.09 -9.83 16.87
N LEU A 68 3.32 -8.96 16.21
CA LEU A 68 3.80 -7.63 15.84
C LEU A 68 3.78 -6.71 17.07
N ILE A 69 4.97 -6.34 17.55
CA ILE A 69 5.12 -5.47 18.73
C ILE A 69 5.16 -3.99 18.32
N LYS A 70 6.01 -3.64 17.35
CA LYS A 70 6.24 -2.26 16.92
C LYS A 70 6.66 -2.22 15.46
N THR A 71 6.28 -1.17 14.76
CA THR A 71 6.82 -0.85 13.43
C THR A 71 7.65 0.42 13.58
N SER A 72 8.89 0.41 13.12
CA SER A 72 9.77 1.59 13.18
C SER A 72 10.38 1.87 11.81
N ILE A 73 10.70 3.14 11.56
CA ILE A 73 11.37 3.61 10.34
C ILE A 73 12.66 4.30 10.79
N CYS A 74 13.73 4.08 10.03
CA CYS A 74 15.00 4.77 10.25
C CYS A 74 14.99 6.11 9.50
N ILE A 75 15.15 7.21 10.23
CA ILE A 75 15.28 8.56 9.67
C ILE A 75 16.56 9.17 10.25
N ASN A 76 17.49 9.58 9.38
CA ASN A 76 18.77 10.18 9.76
C ASN A 76 19.56 9.37 10.80
N GLY A 77 19.50 8.03 10.71
CA GLY A 77 20.19 7.11 11.63
C GLY A 77 19.44 6.82 12.93
N ILE A 78 18.26 7.40 13.14
CA ILE A 78 17.44 7.20 14.35
C ILE A 78 16.23 6.34 14.02
N LEU A 79 15.96 5.33 14.85
CA LEU A 79 14.75 4.51 14.77
C LEU A 79 13.57 5.21 15.44
N ILE A 80 12.58 5.60 14.64
CA ILE A 80 11.38 6.30 15.08
C ILE A 80 10.17 5.38 14.90
N ASP A 81 9.22 5.39 15.84
CA ASP A 81 7.96 4.65 15.70
C ASP A 81 7.13 5.23 14.56
N VAL A 82 6.51 4.38 13.76
CA VAL A 82 5.61 4.82 12.69
C VAL A 82 4.38 5.56 13.22
N LYS A 83 3.95 5.27 14.45
CA LYS A 83 2.79 5.94 15.07
C LYS A 83 3.01 7.43 15.30
N THR A 84 4.25 7.88 15.47
CA THR A 84 4.58 9.28 15.77
C THR A 84 4.76 10.14 14.50
N ILE A 85 4.67 9.53 13.32
CA ILE A 85 4.96 10.19 12.04
C ILE A 85 3.65 10.47 11.30
N GLN A 86 3.44 11.71 10.85
CA GLN A 86 2.24 12.06 10.06
C GLN A 86 2.29 11.50 8.62
N ASN A 87 3.44 11.51 7.96
CA ASN A 87 3.59 11.10 6.56
C ASN A 87 4.74 10.11 6.38
N LYS A 88 4.47 8.87 5.96
CA LYS A 88 5.52 7.83 5.81
C LYS A 88 6.49 8.10 4.65
N GLY A 89 6.03 8.77 3.59
CA GLY A 89 6.85 9.08 2.40
C GLY A 89 7.63 10.39 2.50
N SER A 90 7.17 11.31 3.34
CA SER A 90 7.79 12.61 3.62
C SER A 90 7.62 12.91 5.11
N PRO A 91 8.33 12.18 5.99
CA PRO A 91 8.10 12.25 7.42
C PRO A 91 8.40 13.64 7.96
N LEU A 92 7.33 14.36 8.29
CA LEU A 92 7.40 15.56 9.11
C LEU A 92 7.36 15.09 10.56
N ILE A 93 8.44 15.36 11.26
CA ILE A 93 8.61 15.02 12.66
C ILE A 93 7.99 16.16 13.46
N ASN A 94 6.80 15.96 14.02
CA ASN A 94 6.27 16.86 15.05
C ASN A 94 6.97 16.51 16.36
N ILE A 95 8.19 17.02 16.55
CA ILE A 95 8.85 17.00 17.85
C ILE A 95 9.36 18.41 18.07
N ASP A 96 8.73 19.11 19.01
CA ASP A 96 9.29 20.29 19.65
C ASP A 96 10.64 19.87 20.23
N ILE A 97 11.72 20.41 19.67
CA ILE A 97 13.07 20.21 20.17
C ILE A 97 13.18 21.10 21.43
N PRO A 98 13.53 20.57 22.62
CA PRO A 98 13.82 21.41 23.77
C PRO A 98 15.06 22.30 23.54
#